data_AF-A0A6A6ULT2-F1
#
_entry.id   AF-A0A6A6ULT2-F1
#
_cell.length_a   1.000
_cell.length_b   1.000
_cell.length_c   1.000
_cell.angle_alpha   90.00
_cell.angle_beta   90.00
_cell.angle_gamma   90.00
#
_symmetry.space_group_name_H-M   'P 1'
#
loop_
_entity.id
_entity.type
_entity.pdbx_description
1 polymer ?
#
loop_
_entity_poly.entity_id
_entity_poly.type
_entity_poly.pdbx_seq_one_letter_code
_entity_poly.pdbx_strand_id
1 'polypeptide(L)'
;MIDTRCVNALIRFEQAVSSALQSFSAPTYDNVTITVPRLYHFVSESNTQVQEDLFATIDLETYLKARKLTQQQCNRLGKSLGAWTKAFHSWGAAPEQESLREQMKGNVAMKDLKFWLNYGASVKSAIDRYSDTLEPCRKVLEEAGTEVEKGAKTLLHGDFWTGNILLPNKAFPANETALSLHVIDWELSHVGSIVYDLGQLIGTLVELSHSRGIKPAEWIVDSFLEGYGRIEEEVAFQIAIHVGAHLICWIKRGPPTRPPEVMKRGESLLGIGRDFILNGWANDRQFFEGTVLACLFKR
;
A
#
# COMPACT_ATOMS: atom_id res chain seq x y z
N MET A 1 21.24 -2.47 -10.43
CA MET A 1 22.08 -3.48 -9.73
C MET A 1 22.21 -2.97 -8.31
N ILE A 2 21.59 -3.63 -7.33
CA ILE A 2 21.62 -3.21 -5.93
C ILE A 2 22.98 -3.64 -5.36
N ASP A 3 23.76 -2.70 -4.84
CA ASP A 3 25.06 -2.96 -4.19
C ASP A 3 24.85 -3.91 -2.99
N THR A 4 25.67 -4.93 -2.81
CA THR A 4 25.59 -5.87 -1.68
C THR A 4 25.76 -5.18 -0.33
N ARG A 5 26.42 -4.02 -0.28
CA ARG A 5 26.45 -3.15 0.91
C ARG A 5 25.10 -2.49 1.20
N CYS A 6 24.27 -2.24 0.17
CA CYS A 6 22.89 -1.79 0.37
C CYS A 6 22.10 -2.91 1.04
N VAL A 7 22.13 -4.15 0.53
CA VAL A 7 21.37 -5.30 1.06
C VAL A 7 21.67 -5.55 2.56
N ASN A 8 22.94 -5.48 2.97
CA ASN A 8 23.33 -5.66 4.37
C ASN A 8 22.84 -4.54 5.30
N ALA A 9 22.62 -3.33 4.77
CA ALA A 9 22.01 -2.24 5.54
C ALA A 9 20.48 -2.39 5.63
N LEU A 10 19.82 -2.98 4.63
CA LEU A 10 18.35 -3.13 4.58
C LEU A 10 17.82 -3.94 5.76
N ILE A 11 18.41 -5.10 6.01
CA ILE A 11 17.92 -6.02 7.03
C ILE A 11 18.07 -5.42 8.44
N ARG A 12 19.04 -4.50 8.64
CA ARG A 12 19.19 -3.78 9.91
C ARG A 12 18.09 -2.74 10.12
N PHE A 13 17.62 -2.09 9.06
CA PHE A 13 16.48 -1.16 9.15
C PHE A 13 15.17 -1.93 9.38
N GLU A 14 14.97 -3.05 8.69
CA GLU A 14 13.84 -3.93 8.95
C GLU A 14 13.84 -4.44 10.39
N GLN A 15 14.99 -4.87 10.91
CA GLN A 15 15.14 -5.30 12.29
C GLN A 15 14.79 -4.18 13.27
N ALA A 16 15.25 -2.95 13.02
CA ALA A 16 14.97 -1.80 13.87
C ALA A 16 13.46 -1.53 13.96
N VAL A 17 12.78 -1.51 12.82
CA VAL A 17 11.32 -1.32 12.75
C VAL A 17 10.58 -2.48 13.39
N SER A 18 10.94 -3.71 13.06
CA SER A 18 10.33 -4.93 13.62
C SER A 18 10.46 -4.98 15.15
N SER A 19 11.59 -4.53 15.69
CA SER A 19 11.82 -4.45 17.14
C SER A 19 10.95 -3.37 17.78
N ALA A 20 10.88 -2.18 17.17
CA ALA A 20 10.07 -1.08 17.69
C ALA A 20 8.57 -1.41 17.67
N LEU A 21 8.10 -2.08 16.61
CA LEU A 21 6.71 -2.51 16.46
C LEU A 21 6.24 -3.49 17.54
N GLN A 22 7.14 -4.17 18.26
CA GLN A 22 6.75 -5.01 19.41
C GLN A 22 6.12 -4.18 20.54
N SER A 23 6.39 -2.87 20.58
CA SER A 23 5.76 -1.93 21.52
C SER A 23 4.48 -1.28 20.97
N PHE A 24 4.18 -1.45 19.69
CA PHE A 24 3.02 -0.84 19.05
C PHE A 24 1.74 -1.59 19.47
N SER A 25 0.95 -0.95 20.33
CA SER A 25 -0.36 -1.45 20.76
C SER A 25 -1.45 -0.95 19.82
N ALA A 26 -1.67 -1.68 18.73
CA ALA A 26 -2.69 -1.31 17.76
C ALA A 26 -4.11 -1.54 18.32
N PRO A 27 -5.09 -0.70 17.93
CA PRO A 27 -6.47 -0.89 18.36
C PRO A 27 -7.07 -2.17 17.75
N THR A 28 -7.90 -2.87 18.53
CA THR A 28 -8.83 -3.86 18.01
C THR A 28 -10.08 -3.13 17.52
N TYR A 29 -10.52 -3.41 16.30
CA TYR A 29 -11.72 -2.82 15.71
C TYR A 29 -12.65 -3.94 15.24
N ASP A 30 -13.94 -3.92 15.59
CA ASP A 30 -14.92 -4.96 15.24
C ASP A 30 -14.43 -6.41 15.48
N ASN A 31 -13.79 -6.66 16.63
CA ASN A 31 -13.15 -7.94 16.98
C ASN A 31 -12.11 -8.43 15.95
N VAL A 32 -11.51 -7.50 15.20
CA VAL A 32 -10.37 -7.74 14.33
C VAL A 32 -9.12 -7.19 15.00
N THR A 33 -8.14 -8.06 15.21
CA THR A 33 -6.83 -7.67 15.74
C THR A 33 -5.81 -7.82 14.62
N ILE A 34 -5.00 -6.79 14.43
CA ILE A 34 -3.97 -6.77 13.41
C ILE A 34 -2.63 -6.64 14.11
N THR A 35 -1.76 -7.62 13.88
CA THR A 35 -0.47 -7.73 14.56
C THR A 35 0.67 -7.74 13.55
N VAL A 36 1.89 -7.68 14.04
CA VAL A 36 3.11 -7.92 13.26
C VAL A 36 3.80 -9.17 13.80
N PRO A 37 4.61 -9.88 12.99
CA PRO A 37 5.38 -11.00 13.49
C PRO A 37 6.25 -10.61 14.68
N ARG A 38 6.32 -11.46 15.70
CA ARG A 38 7.35 -11.31 16.74
C ARG A 38 8.73 -11.52 16.14
N LEU A 39 9.66 -10.63 16.45
CA LEU A 39 11.07 -10.84 16.17
C LEU A 39 11.70 -11.59 17.35
N TYR A 40 12.11 -12.85 17.16
CA TYR A 40 12.75 -13.66 18.19
C TYR A 40 14.25 -13.42 18.28
N HIS A 41 14.91 -13.35 17.12
CA HIS A 41 16.36 -13.21 17.07
C HIS A 41 16.81 -12.49 15.79
N PHE A 42 17.95 -11.82 15.89
CA PHE A 42 18.65 -11.25 14.74
C PHE A 42 20.13 -11.65 14.79
N VAL A 43 20.56 -12.42 13.80
CA VAL A 43 21.96 -12.83 13.63
C VAL A 43 22.64 -11.80 12.73
N SER A 44 23.42 -10.92 13.35
CA SER A 44 24.02 -9.75 12.69
C SER A 44 25.08 -10.11 11.64
N GLU A 45 25.74 -11.25 11.81
CA GLU A 45 26.83 -11.76 11.00
C GLU A 45 26.33 -12.21 9.62
N SER A 46 25.14 -12.81 9.57
CA SER A 46 24.51 -13.32 8.36
C SER A 46 23.32 -12.47 7.90
N ASN A 47 23.02 -11.37 8.61
CA ASN A 47 21.81 -10.58 8.44
C ASN A 47 20.55 -11.47 8.38
N THR A 48 20.37 -12.34 9.37
CA THR A 48 19.25 -13.28 9.41
C THR A 48 18.31 -12.91 10.53
N GLN A 49 17.03 -12.73 10.21
CA GLN A 49 15.98 -12.56 11.20
C GLN A 49 15.28 -13.90 11.43
N VAL A 50 15.02 -14.21 12.70
CA VAL A 50 14.17 -15.31 13.13
C VAL A 50 12.89 -14.71 13.67
N GLN A 51 11.79 -14.91 12.97
CA GLN A 51 10.49 -14.32 13.27
C GLN A 51 9.44 -15.38 13.60
N GLU A 52 8.31 -14.93 14.12
CA GLU A 52 7.11 -15.74 14.33
C GLU A 52 6.65 -16.41 13.04
N ASP A 53 6.49 -17.73 13.10
CA ASP A 53 5.84 -18.49 12.04
C ASP A 53 4.32 -18.28 12.12
N LEU A 54 3.78 -17.58 11.14
CA LEU A 54 2.36 -17.31 10.99
C LEU A 54 1.68 -18.47 10.25
N PHE A 55 1.74 -19.65 10.86
CA PHE A 55 1.24 -20.89 10.27
C PHE A 55 -0.26 -20.80 9.88
N ALA A 56 -0.62 -21.52 8.81
CA ALA A 56 -1.99 -21.60 8.28
C ALA A 56 -2.60 -20.23 7.92
N THR A 57 -1.77 -19.30 7.47
CA THR A 57 -2.21 -18.03 6.88
C THR A 57 -2.04 -18.01 5.36
N ILE A 58 -2.66 -17.04 4.71
CA ILE A 58 -2.55 -16.76 3.28
C ILE A 58 -2.69 -15.25 3.06
N ASP A 59 -2.02 -14.71 2.05
CA ASP A 59 -2.08 -13.29 1.74
C ASP A 59 -3.47 -12.86 1.23
N LEU A 60 -3.82 -11.57 1.44
CA LEU A 60 -5.12 -11.01 1.10
C LEU A 60 -5.42 -11.11 -0.39
N GLU A 61 -4.43 -10.95 -1.27
CA GLU A 61 -4.64 -11.09 -2.71
C GLU A 61 -5.09 -12.50 -3.07
N THR A 62 -4.37 -13.51 -2.60
CA THR A 62 -4.71 -14.92 -2.82
C THR A 62 -6.01 -15.28 -2.11
N TYR A 63 -6.28 -14.72 -0.93
CA TYR A 63 -7.54 -14.88 -0.22
C TYR A 63 -8.73 -14.40 -1.06
N LEU A 64 -8.64 -13.19 -1.62
CA LEU A 64 -9.69 -12.57 -2.43
C LEU A 64 -9.91 -13.29 -3.78
N LYS A 65 -8.85 -13.88 -4.35
CA LYS A 65 -8.96 -14.72 -5.55
C LYS A 65 -9.67 -16.05 -5.26
N ALA A 66 -9.42 -16.64 -4.10
CA ALA A 66 -9.92 -17.97 -3.74
C ALA A 66 -11.32 -17.96 -3.13
N ARG A 67 -11.77 -16.83 -2.56
CA ARG A 67 -12.96 -16.79 -1.72
C ARG A 67 -13.91 -15.67 -2.13
N LYS A 68 -15.21 -15.93 -1.95
CA LYS A 68 -16.26 -14.92 -2.09
C LYS A 68 -16.51 -14.30 -0.72
N LEU A 69 -16.32 -12.99 -0.63
CA LEU A 69 -16.70 -12.20 0.53
C LEU A 69 -18.02 -11.49 0.29
N THR A 70 -18.83 -11.41 1.33
CA THR A 70 -19.99 -10.52 1.36
C THR A 70 -19.55 -9.08 1.59
N GLN A 71 -20.39 -8.11 1.20
CA GLN A 71 -20.09 -6.69 1.44
C GLN A 71 -19.89 -6.38 2.93
N GLN A 72 -20.64 -7.03 3.82
CA GLN A 72 -20.47 -6.84 5.27
C GLN A 72 -19.10 -7.32 5.77
N GLN A 73 -18.61 -8.46 5.26
CA GLN A 73 -17.27 -8.96 5.58
C GLN A 73 -16.18 -8.04 5.05
N CYS A 74 -16.35 -7.52 3.82
CA CYS A 74 -15.46 -6.51 3.25
C CYS A 74 -15.44 -5.23 4.11
N ASN A 75 -16.62 -4.76 4.56
CA ASN A 75 -16.72 -3.57 5.40
C ASN A 75 -15.97 -3.75 6.71
N ARG A 76 -16.15 -4.90 7.37
CA ARG A 76 -15.45 -5.23 8.61
C ARG A 76 -13.93 -5.29 8.39
N LEU A 77 -13.48 -5.97 7.33
CA LEU A 77 -12.07 -6.08 6.99
C LEU A 77 -11.43 -4.72 6.67
N GLY A 78 -12.05 -3.97 5.77
CA GLY A 78 -11.55 -2.67 5.33
C GLY A 78 -11.49 -1.68 6.49
N LYS A 79 -12.57 -1.50 7.27
CA LYS A 79 -12.56 -0.59 8.42
C LYS A 79 -11.46 -0.91 9.42
N SER A 80 -11.27 -2.19 9.70
CA SER A 80 -10.23 -2.65 10.64
C SER A 80 -8.83 -2.36 10.12
N LEU A 81 -8.57 -2.61 8.83
CA LEU A 81 -7.30 -2.27 8.17
C LEU A 81 -7.07 -0.75 8.20
N GLY A 82 -8.10 0.04 7.86
CA GLY A 82 -8.03 1.49 7.85
C GLY A 82 -7.67 2.06 9.22
N ALA A 83 -8.40 1.62 10.25
CA ALA A 83 -8.17 2.05 11.63
C ALA A 83 -6.76 1.67 12.12
N TRP A 84 -6.29 0.46 11.80
CA TRP A 84 -4.93 0.03 12.13
C TRP A 84 -3.87 0.85 11.40
N THR A 85 -4.01 1.09 10.09
CA THR A 85 -3.06 1.88 9.31
C THR A 85 -2.99 3.32 9.83
N LYS A 86 -4.14 3.91 10.21
CA LYS A 86 -4.18 5.23 10.84
C LYS A 86 -3.45 5.24 12.19
N ALA A 87 -3.68 4.23 13.02
CA ALA A 87 -3.02 4.10 14.30
C ALA A 87 -1.50 3.92 14.14
N PHE A 88 -1.06 3.10 13.17
CA PHE A 88 0.34 2.91 12.84
C PHE A 88 1.00 4.21 12.36
N HIS A 89 0.39 4.93 11.41
CA HIS A 89 0.91 6.21 10.95
C HIS A 89 0.96 7.26 12.07
N SER A 90 -0.03 7.26 12.98
CA SER A 90 -0.04 8.18 14.11
C SER A 90 1.04 7.83 15.13
N TRP A 91 1.22 6.53 15.43
CA TRP A 91 2.29 6.01 16.28
C TRP A 91 3.67 6.34 15.68
N GLY A 92 3.87 6.07 14.39
CA GLY A 92 5.12 6.35 13.69
C GLY A 92 5.48 7.83 13.64
N ALA A 93 4.49 8.73 13.70
CA ALA A 93 4.67 10.18 13.75
C ALA A 93 4.83 10.73 15.18
N ALA A 94 4.51 9.95 16.21
CA ALA A 94 4.50 10.42 17.59
C ALA A 94 5.90 10.82 18.09
N PRO A 95 6.05 11.82 18.98
CA PRO A 95 7.35 12.23 19.51
C PRO A 95 8.17 11.09 20.11
N GLU A 96 7.52 10.11 20.73
CA GLU A 96 8.14 8.93 21.32
C GLU A 96 8.91 8.07 20.31
N GLN A 97 8.54 8.15 19.02
CA GLN A 97 9.20 7.44 17.93
C GLN A 97 10.25 8.29 17.19
N GLU A 98 10.63 9.46 17.72
CA GLU A 98 11.63 10.34 17.10
C GLU A 98 12.96 9.63 16.87
N SER A 99 13.49 8.93 17.87
CA SER A 99 14.76 8.19 17.72
C SER A 99 14.69 7.14 16.61
N LEU A 100 13.56 6.42 16.49
CA LEU A 100 13.35 5.46 15.41
C LEU A 100 13.29 6.17 14.06
N ARG A 101 12.54 7.27 13.95
CA ARG A 101 12.48 8.06 12.70
C ARG A 101 13.86 8.58 12.31
N GLU A 102 14.66 9.10 13.24
CA GLU A 102 16.03 9.56 12.93
C GLU A 102 16.91 8.42 12.41
N GLN A 103 16.83 7.24 13.02
CA GLN A 103 17.52 6.04 12.50
C GLN A 103 17.03 5.69 11.09
N MET A 104 15.71 5.68 10.88
CA MET A 104 15.08 5.27 9.61
C MET A 104 15.26 6.29 8.48
N LYS A 105 15.63 7.55 8.76
CA LYS A 105 16.12 8.48 7.72
C LYS A 105 17.39 7.96 7.04
N GLY A 106 18.15 7.09 7.71
CA GLY A 106 19.30 6.40 7.12
C GLY A 106 18.94 5.37 6.05
N ASN A 107 17.67 4.91 5.98
CA ASN A 107 17.21 3.95 4.97
C ASN A 107 16.95 4.61 3.60
N VAL A 108 17.90 5.43 3.15
CA VAL A 108 17.82 6.21 1.90
C VAL A 108 17.63 5.30 0.69
N ALA A 109 18.26 4.13 0.68
CA ALA A 109 18.14 3.18 -0.42
C ALA A 109 16.70 2.72 -0.67
N MET A 110 15.93 2.42 0.39
CA MET A 110 14.54 1.97 0.24
C MET A 110 13.60 3.13 -0.09
N LYS A 111 13.85 4.31 0.50
CA LYS A 111 13.16 5.54 0.11
C LYS A 111 13.34 5.83 -1.39
N ASP A 112 14.58 5.80 -1.87
CA ASP A 112 14.92 6.06 -3.27
C ASP A 112 14.39 4.97 -4.20
N LEU A 113 14.40 3.70 -3.76
CA LEU A 113 13.77 2.60 -4.49
C LEU A 113 12.26 2.82 -4.63
N LYS A 114 11.58 3.22 -3.55
CA LYS A 114 10.13 3.50 -3.56
C LYS A 114 9.78 4.68 -4.44
N PHE A 115 10.59 5.74 -4.40
CA PHE A 115 10.46 6.83 -5.35
C PHE A 115 10.69 6.35 -6.80
N TRP A 116 11.74 5.57 -7.04
CA TRP A 116 12.07 5.06 -8.37
C TRP A 116 10.97 4.20 -8.99
N LEU A 117 10.31 3.36 -8.16
CA LEU A 117 9.21 2.49 -8.56
C LEU A 117 7.93 3.29 -8.90
N ASN A 118 7.62 4.33 -8.12
CA ASN A 118 6.32 5.03 -8.18
C ASN A 118 6.33 6.37 -8.92
N TYR A 119 7.49 6.99 -9.11
CA TYR A 119 7.63 8.30 -9.77
C TYR A 119 8.88 8.41 -10.67
N GLY A 120 9.85 7.51 -10.50
CA GLY A 120 11.11 7.52 -11.25
C GLY A 120 11.08 6.71 -12.54
N ALA A 121 12.23 6.09 -12.87
CA ALA A 121 12.42 5.49 -14.19
C ALA A 121 11.46 4.31 -14.47
N SER A 122 10.95 3.65 -13.42
CA SER A 122 9.95 2.60 -13.61
C SER A 122 8.69 3.15 -14.29
N VAL A 123 8.18 4.28 -13.80
CA VAL A 123 7.01 4.93 -14.39
C VAL A 123 7.33 5.54 -15.74
N LYS A 124 8.49 6.21 -15.88
CA LYS A 124 8.91 6.79 -17.16
C LYS A 124 8.94 5.75 -18.28
N SER A 125 9.47 4.56 -18.01
CA SER A 125 9.47 3.47 -19.00
C SER A 125 8.06 2.96 -19.35
N ALA A 126 7.08 3.06 -18.45
CA ALA A 126 5.68 2.76 -18.77
C ALA A 126 5.09 3.83 -19.70
N ILE A 127 5.37 5.11 -19.42
CA ILE A 127 4.97 6.23 -20.28
C ILE A 127 5.58 6.09 -21.66
N ASP A 128 6.89 5.85 -21.76
CA ASP A 128 7.60 5.73 -23.04
C ASP A 128 7.04 4.59 -23.90
N ARG A 129 6.64 3.48 -23.26
CA ARG A 129 6.04 2.33 -23.95
C ARG A 129 4.61 2.59 -24.44
N TYR A 130 3.87 3.47 -23.76
CA TYR A 130 2.46 3.75 -24.02
C TYR A 130 2.23 5.25 -24.22
N SER A 131 3.10 5.92 -24.97
CA SER A 131 3.15 7.37 -25.10
C SER A 131 1.84 7.97 -25.63
N ASP A 132 1.20 7.30 -26.59
CA ASP A 132 -0.09 7.72 -27.16
C ASP A 132 -1.18 7.91 -26.09
N THR A 133 -1.09 7.15 -25.00
CA THR A 133 -2.04 7.24 -23.87
C THR A 133 -1.47 8.06 -22.72
N LEU A 134 -0.20 7.87 -22.35
CA LEU A 134 0.35 8.31 -21.07
C LEU A 134 1.21 9.58 -21.14
N GLU A 135 1.60 10.05 -22.32
CA GLU A 135 2.42 11.26 -22.46
C GLU A 135 1.84 12.49 -21.72
N PRO A 136 0.51 12.72 -21.70
CA PRO A 136 -0.08 13.82 -20.94
C PRO A 136 0.27 13.83 -19.44
N CYS A 137 0.55 12.66 -18.85
CA CYS A 137 0.86 12.53 -17.42
C CYS A 137 2.33 12.74 -17.08
N ARG A 138 3.25 12.80 -18.06
CA ARG A 138 4.71 12.78 -17.80
C ARG A 138 5.14 13.88 -16.84
N LYS A 139 4.83 15.13 -17.18
CA LYS A 139 5.21 16.29 -16.38
C LYS A 139 4.52 16.28 -15.01
N VAL A 140 3.24 15.92 -14.99
CA VAL A 140 2.44 15.83 -13.75
C VAL A 140 3.06 14.83 -12.76
N LEU A 141 3.48 13.66 -13.22
CA LEU A 141 4.10 12.65 -12.35
C LEU A 141 5.45 13.08 -11.79
N GLU A 142 6.26 13.78 -12.59
CA GLU A 142 7.55 14.33 -12.13
C GLU A 142 7.35 15.38 -11.02
N GLU A 143 6.37 16.27 -11.19
CA GLU A 143 6.03 17.29 -10.20
C GLU A 143 5.37 16.67 -8.96
N ALA A 144 4.42 15.74 -9.13
CA ALA A 144 3.75 15.07 -8.04
C ALA A 144 4.71 14.25 -7.16
N GLY A 145 5.69 13.56 -7.75
CA GLY A 145 6.73 12.86 -6.99
C GLY A 145 7.53 13.82 -6.10
N THR A 146 7.84 15.02 -6.61
CA THR A 146 8.53 16.05 -5.84
C THR A 146 7.70 16.55 -4.66
N GLU A 147 6.39 16.73 -4.84
CA GLU A 147 5.49 17.15 -3.77
C GLU A 147 5.31 16.07 -2.69
N VAL A 148 5.23 14.79 -3.08
CA VAL A 148 5.13 13.68 -2.12
C VAL A 148 6.37 13.58 -1.23
N GLU A 149 7.58 13.83 -1.76
CA GLU A 149 8.82 13.82 -0.96
C GLU A 149 8.93 15.00 0.03
N LYS A 150 8.21 16.11 -0.22
CA LYS A 150 8.16 17.29 0.67
C LYS A 150 7.17 17.11 1.83
N GLY A 151 6.19 16.23 1.69
CA GLY A 151 5.10 16.04 2.65
C GLY A 151 5.53 15.59 4.06
N ALA A 152 4.56 15.60 4.99
CA ALA A 152 4.76 15.19 6.38
C ALA A 152 5.35 13.77 6.48
N LYS A 153 6.32 13.62 7.39
CA LYS A 153 7.21 12.46 7.44
C LYS A 153 6.91 11.59 8.65
N THR A 154 6.15 10.53 8.43
CA THR A 154 5.94 9.45 9.42
C THR A 154 6.74 8.22 9.03
N LEU A 155 6.88 7.26 9.94
CA LEU A 155 7.28 5.92 9.57
C LEU A 155 6.19 5.25 8.72
N LEU A 156 6.60 4.64 7.62
CA LEU A 156 5.76 3.89 6.70
C LEU A 156 6.08 2.40 6.76
N HIS A 157 5.12 1.56 6.37
CA HIS A 157 5.41 0.19 6.00
C HIS A 157 6.29 0.16 4.74
N GLY A 158 5.99 1.03 3.78
CA GLY A 158 6.75 1.20 2.55
C GLY A 158 6.32 0.23 1.46
N ASP A 159 5.94 -1.00 1.79
CA ASP A 159 5.34 -1.97 0.85
C ASP A 159 3.94 -2.44 1.25
N PHE A 160 3.03 -1.51 1.55
CA PHE A 160 1.71 -1.87 2.07
C PHE A 160 0.74 -2.26 0.93
N TRP A 161 0.87 -3.49 0.42
CA TRP A 161 -0.05 -4.06 -0.58
C TRP A 161 -0.71 -5.35 -0.07
N THR A 162 -1.65 -5.88 -0.84
CA THR A 162 -2.45 -7.05 -0.45
C THR A 162 -1.63 -8.33 -0.25
N GLY A 163 -0.42 -8.43 -0.80
CA GLY A 163 0.50 -9.55 -0.58
C GLY A 163 1.10 -9.59 0.83
N ASN A 164 1.19 -8.43 1.50
CA ASN A 164 1.83 -8.27 2.81
C ASN A 164 0.83 -8.23 3.97
N ILE A 165 -0.44 -8.57 3.68
CA ILE A 165 -1.53 -8.67 4.67
C ILE A 165 -1.98 -10.12 4.72
N LEU A 166 -1.69 -10.81 5.81
CA LEU A 166 -2.02 -12.22 5.99
C LEU A 166 -3.32 -12.41 6.76
N LEU A 167 -4.10 -13.39 6.31
CA LEU A 167 -5.34 -13.83 6.92
C LEU A 167 -5.28 -15.33 7.22
N PRO A 168 -6.03 -15.84 8.21
CA PRO A 168 -6.20 -17.26 8.42
C PRO A 168 -6.72 -17.94 7.14
N ASN A 169 -6.09 -19.04 6.74
CA ASN A 169 -6.45 -19.82 5.55
C ASN A 169 -7.73 -20.66 5.78
N LYS A 170 -8.82 -19.98 6.12
CA LYS A 170 -10.15 -20.56 6.38
C LYS A 170 -11.25 -19.61 5.89
N ALA A 171 -12.49 -20.06 5.93
CA ALA A 171 -13.64 -19.21 5.59
C ALA A 171 -13.66 -17.94 6.46
N PHE A 172 -14.07 -16.82 5.87
CA PHE A 172 -14.13 -15.56 6.59
C PHE A 172 -15.17 -15.72 7.72
N PRO A 173 -14.80 -15.43 8.97
CA PRO A 173 -15.67 -15.71 10.10
C PRO A 173 -16.97 -14.87 10.02
N ALA A 174 -18.02 -15.35 10.68
CA ALA A 174 -19.22 -14.54 10.87
C ALA A 174 -18.88 -13.23 11.61
N ASN A 175 -19.77 -12.24 11.54
CA ASN A 175 -19.61 -11.00 12.31
C ASN A 175 -19.47 -11.32 13.80
N GLU A 176 -18.79 -10.44 14.54
CA GLU A 176 -18.52 -10.58 15.98
C GLU A 176 -17.51 -11.67 16.36
N THR A 177 -17.27 -12.68 15.50
CA THR A 177 -16.23 -13.69 15.74
C THR A 177 -14.84 -13.10 15.52
N ALA A 178 -13.93 -13.29 16.48
CA ALA A 178 -12.58 -12.75 16.41
C ALA A 178 -11.84 -13.14 15.12
N LEU A 179 -11.16 -12.16 14.51
CA LEU A 179 -10.32 -12.33 13.33
C LEU A 179 -8.94 -11.74 13.61
N SER A 180 -7.89 -12.54 13.42
CA SER A 180 -6.51 -12.06 13.49
C SER A 180 -5.98 -11.85 12.09
N LEU A 181 -5.37 -10.70 11.84
CA LEU A 181 -4.61 -10.41 10.62
C LEU A 181 -3.16 -10.12 11.01
N HIS A 182 -2.26 -10.27 10.04
CA HIS A 182 -0.85 -9.95 10.25
C HIS A 182 -0.32 -9.10 9.10
N VAL A 183 0.44 -8.06 9.43
CA VAL A 183 1.16 -7.24 8.46
C VAL A 183 2.64 -7.62 8.52
N ILE A 184 3.18 -8.06 7.39
CA ILE A 184 4.52 -8.66 7.26
C ILE A 184 5.39 -7.88 6.28
N ASP A 185 6.66 -8.24 6.19
CA ASP A 185 7.60 -7.75 5.16
C ASP A 185 7.86 -6.23 5.27
N TRP A 186 8.61 -5.87 6.31
CA TRP A 186 8.90 -4.48 6.69
C TRP A 186 10.20 -3.96 6.07
N GLU A 187 10.77 -4.67 5.09
CA GLU A 187 12.10 -4.37 4.53
C GLU A 187 12.17 -3.02 3.81
N LEU A 188 11.04 -2.56 3.26
CA LEU A 188 10.93 -1.27 2.55
C LEU A 188 10.49 -0.12 3.46
N SER A 189 10.41 -0.35 4.77
CA SER A 189 10.03 0.67 5.75
C SER A 189 11.02 1.84 5.72
N HIS A 190 10.47 3.05 5.67
CA HIS A 190 11.24 4.29 5.67
C HIS A 190 10.38 5.44 6.18
N VAL A 191 11.02 6.59 6.38
CA VAL A 191 10.33 7.82 6.77
C VAL A 191 9.85 8.54 5.50
N GLY A 192 8.54 8.76 5.38
CA GLY A 192 7.94 9.36 4.19
C GLY A 192 6.48 9.77 4.36
N SER A 193 5.84 10.07 3.24
CA SER A 193 4.43 10.44 3.16
C SER A 193 3.51 9.22 3.19
N ILE A 194 2.41 9.31 3.97
CA ILE A 194 1.37 8.27 4.05
C ILE A 194 0.74 7.93 2.69
N VAL A 195 0.91 8.80 1.70
CA VAL A 195 0.47 8.60 0.32
C VAL A 195 1.00 7.29 -0.27
N TYR A 196 2.23 6.88 0.09
CA TYR A 196 2.80 5.61 -0.37
C TYR A 196 2.00 4.41 0.12
N ASP A 197 1.79 4.27 1.43
CA ASP A 197 1.09 3.11 1.99
C ASP A 197 -0.39 3.08 1.56
N LEU A 198 -1.07 4.23 1.61
CA LEU A 198 -2.48 4.32 1.22
C LEU A 198 -2.66 4.10 -0.28
N GLY A 199 -1.88 4.78 -1.10
CA GLY A 199 -1.96 4.69 -2.55
C GLY A 199 -1.61 3.29 -3.07
N GLN A 200 -0.63 2.62 -2.47
CA GLN A 200 -0.24 1.27 -2.87
C GLN A 200 -1.33 0.22 -2.54
N LEU A 201 -1.90 0.22 -1.33
CA LEU A 201 -2.97 -0.70 -0.99
C LEU A 201 -4.21 -0.47 -1.86
N ILE A 202 -4.65 0.79 -1.98
CA ILE A 202 -5.82 1.17 -2.77
C ILE A 202 -5.59 0.81 -4.23
N GLY A 203 -4.43 1.18 -4.80
CA GLY A 203 -4.08 0.84 -6.18
C GLY A 203 -4.14 -0.66 -6.45
N THR A 204 -3.63 -1.47 -5.53
CA THR A 204 -3.66 -2.93 -5.67
C THR A 204 -5.08 -3.50 -5.62
N LEU A 205 -5.94 -2.98 -4.73
CA LEU A 205 -7.35 -3.38 -4.68
C LEU A 205 -8.14 -2.96 -5.93
N VAL A 206 -7.89 -1.76 -6.46
CA VAL A 206 -8.49 -1.29 -7.72
C VAL A 206 -8.06 -2.18 -8.88
N GLU A 207 -6.79 -2.57 -8.95
CA GLU A 207 -6.31 -3.52 -9.96
C GLU A 207 -6.99 -4.88 -9.85
N LEU A 208 -7.16 -5.41 -8.64
CA LEU A 208 -7.84 -6.68 -8.41
C LEU A 208 -9.31 -6.62 -8.82
N SER A 209 -10.02 -5.54 -8.48
CA SER A 209 -11.41 -5.39 -8.92
C SER A 209 -11.50 -5.33 -10.43
N HIS A 210 -10.70 -4.45 -11.05
CA HIS A 210 -10.85 -4.16 -12.49
C HIS A 210 -10.30 -5.26 -13.39
N SER A 211 -9.03 -5.67 -13.18
CA SER A 211 -8.37 -6.61 -14.07
C SER A 211 -8.82 -8.06 -13.86
N ARG A 212 -9.28 -8.41 -12.64
CA ARG A 212 -9.70 -9.77 -12.27
C ARG A 212 -11.19 -9.92 -11.99
N GLY A 213 -11.97 -8.84 -11.95
CA GLY A 213 -13.40 -8.89 -11.64
C GLY A 213 -13.71 -9.17 -10.17
N ILE A 214 -12.79 -8.88 -9.26
CA ILE A 214 -12.94 -9.16 -7.82
C ILE A 214 -13.69 -7.99 -7.17
N LYS A 215 -15.01 -7.93 -7.37
CA LYS A 215 -15.88 -6.89 -6.80
C LYS A 215 -15.70 -6.64 -5.29
N PRO A 216 -15.44 -7.65 -4.44
CA PRO A 216 -15.11 -7.43 -3.02
C PRO A 216 -13.99 -6.42 -2.75
N ALA A 217 -13.04 -6.24 -3.69
CA ALA A 217 -11.95 -5.30 -3.51
C ALA A 217 -12.41 -3.84 -3.49
N GLU A 218 -13.45 -3.47 -4.26
CA GLU A 218 -14.02 -2.10 -4.22
C GLU A 218 -14.68 -1.80 -2.87
N TRP A 219 -15.40 -2.76 -2.30
CA TRP A 219 -16.00 -2.61 -0.97
C TRP A 219 -14.94 -2.46 0.12
N ILE A 220 -13.79 -3.15 -0.04
CA ILE A 220 -12.65 -2.98 0.87
C ILE A 220 -12.04 -1.59 0.73
N VAL A 221 -11.89 -1.04 -0.48
CA VAL A 221 -11.39 0.34 -0.66
C VAL A 221 -12.26 1.36 0.07
N ASP A 222 -13.59 1.30 -0.14
CA ASP A 222 -14.55 2.21 0.49
C ASP A 222 -14.44 2.16 2.02
N SER A 223 -14.55 0.95 2.58
CA SER A 223 -14.51 0.74 4.03
C SER A 223 -13.13 0.96 4.65
N PHE A 224 -12.04 0.73 3.91
CA PHE A 224 -10.68 1.05 4.34
C PHE A 224 -10.50 2.56 4.53
N LEU A 225 -10.97 3.36 3.57
CA LEU A 225 -10.93 4.81 3.68
C LEU A 225 -11.82 5.32 4.82
N GLU A 226 -13.01 4.74 4.98
CA GLU A 226 -13.89 5.06 6.11
C GLU A 226 -13.20 4.76 7.46
N GLY A 227 -12.53 3.61 7.58
CA GLY A 227 -11.81 3.22 8.80
C GLY A 227 -10.54 4.04 9.05
N TYR A 228 -9.83 4.45 8.00
CA TYR A 228 -8.67 5.33 8.12
C TYR A 228 -9.06 6.72 8.63
N GLY A 229 -10.29 7.15 8.32
CA GLY A 229 -10.88 8.39 8.77
C GLY A 229 -10.47 9.59 7.92
N ARG A 230 -10.53 10.79 8.51
CA ARG A 230 -10.34 12.05 7.79
C ARG A 230 -8.95 12.13 7.14
N ILE A 231 -8.97 12.43 5.85
CA ILE A 231 -7.81 12.76 5.01
C ILE A 231 -8.03 14.19 4.52
N GLU A 232 -7.01 15.06 4.67
CA GLU A 232 -7.09 16.41 4.13
C GLU A 232 -7.14 16.36 2.60
N GLU A 233 -7.90 17.28 2.00
CA GLU A 233 -8.29 17.21 0.59
C GLU A 233 -7.07 17.23 -0.35
N GLU A 234 -6.03 17.99 -0.01
CA GLU A 234 -4.77 18.01 -0.74
C GLU A 234 -4.06 16.63 -0.72
N VAL A 235 -4.11 15.93 0.42
CA VAL A 235 -3.55 14.59 0.56
C VAL A 235 -4.41 13.57 -0.19
N ALA A 236 -5.73 13.74 -0.22
CA ALA A 236 -6.63 12.90 -1.00
C ALA A 236 -6.30 12.94 -2.50
N PHE A 237 -6.03 14.12 -3.05
CA PHE A 237 -5.56 14.25 -4.44
C PHE A 237 -4.19 13.60 -4.66
N GLN A 238 -3.24 13.73 -3.72
CA GLN A 238 -1.96 13.04 -3.81
C GLN A 238 -2.11 11.51 -3.80
N ILE A 239 -3.02 10.97 -2.99
CA ILE A 239 -3.37 9.55 -2.99
C ILE A 239 -3.95 9.14 -4.34
N ALA A 240 -4.87 9.93 -4.91
CA ALA A 240 -5.44 9.63 -6.23
C ALA A 240 -4.37 9.61 -7.34
N ILE A 241 -3.41 10.54 -7.32
CA ILE A 241 -2.27 10.54 -8.24
C ILE A 241 -1.40 9.30 -8.02
N HIS A 242 -1.11 8.93 -6.77
CA HIS A 242 -0.31 7.75 -6.45
C HIS A 242 -0.99 6.46 -6.91
N VAL A 243 -2.30 6.34 -6.70
CA VAL A 243 -3.11 5.23 -7.23
C VAL A 243 -2.98 5.21 -8.75
N GLY A 244 -3.10 6.34 -9.45
CA GLY A 244 -2.94 6.39 -10.89
C GLY A 244 -1.54 5.98 -11.37
N ALA A 245 -0.49 6.43 -10.69
CA ALA A 245 0.90 6.02 -10.95
C ALA A 245 1.10 4.51 -10.75
N HIS A 246 0.46 3.94 -9.72
CA HIS A 246 0.41 2.50 -9.53
C HIS A 246 -0.28 1.84 -10.72
N LEU A 247 -1.48 2.25 -11.12
CA LEU A 247 -2.26 1.61 -12.20
C LEU A 247 -1.53 1.58 -13.55
N ILE A 248 -0.84 2.66 -13.94
CA ILE A 248 -0.11 2.68 -15.22
C ILE A 248 1.09 1.71 -15.24
N CYS A 249 1.61 1.34 -14.07
CA CYS A 249 2.66 0.34 -13.92
C CYS A 249 2.14 -1.12 -13.93
N TRP A 250 0.83 -1.36 -13.98
CA TRP A 250 0.23 -2.71 -13.96
C TRP A 250 0.81 -3.65 -15.02
N ILE A 251 1.07 -3.12 -16.22
CA ILE A 251 1.57 -3.89 -17.37
C ILE A 251 2.98 -4.43 -17.12
N LYS A 252 3.77 -3.74 -16.31
CA LYS A 252 5.14 -4.16 -15.96
C LYS A 252 5.18 -5.22 -14.87
N ARG A 253 4.08 -5.40 -14.14
CA ARG A 253 3.96 -6.35 -13.03
C ARG A 253 3.33 -7.65 -13.51
N GLY A 254 3.58 -8.75 -12.82
CA GLY A 254 2.97 -10.06 -13.09
C GLY A 254 3.59 -10.86 -14.25
N PRO A 255 3.14 -12.10 -14.45
CA PRO A 255 3.74 -13.00 -15.42
C PRO A 255 3.45 -12.55 -16.87
N PRO A 256 4.37 -12.80 -17.82
CA PRO A 256 4.16 -12.47 -19.23
C PRO A 256 3.01 -13.28 -19.87
N THR A 257 2.54 -14.35 -19.22
CA THR A 257 1.53 -15.31 -19.71
C THR A 257 0.13 -15.07 -19.13
N ARG A 258 -0.28 -13.81 -18.96
CA ARG A 258 -1.64 -13.49 -18.51
C ARG A 258 -2.69 -13.92 -19.54
N PRO A 259 -3.88 -14.39 -19.11
CA PRO A 259 -4.99 -14.64 -20.02
C PRO A 259 -5.34 -13.39 -20.86
N PRO A 260 -5.71 -13.53 -22.14
CA PRO A 260 -5.98 -12.39 -23.03
C PRO A 260 -7.05 -11.42 -22.49
N GLU A 261 -8.09 -11.92 -21.83
CA GLU A 261 -9.16 -11.11 -21.25
C GLU A 261 -8.68 -10.27 -20.06
N VAL A 262 -7.77 -10.82 -19.26
CA VAL A 262 -7.10 -10.09 -18.16
C VAL A 262 -6.18 -9.03 -18.73
N MET A 263 -5.44 -9.37 -19.79
CA MET A 263 -4.55 -8.44 -20.48
C MET A 263 -5.32 -7.24 -21.04
N LYS A 264 -6.41 -7.50 -21.76
CA LYS A 264 -7.29 -6.46 -22.30
C LYS A 264 -7.88 -5.56 -21.21
N ARG A 265 -8.37 -6.14 -20.10
CA ARG A 265 -8.88 -5.35 -18.96
C ARG A 265 -7.77 -4.53 -18.31
N GLY A 266 -6.60 -5.11 -18.13
CA GLY A 266 -5.50 -4.40 -17.51
C GLY A 266 -4.88 -3.31 -18.39
N GLU A 267 -4.95 -3.39 -19.72
CA GLU A 267 -4.57 -2.27 -20.59
C GLU A 267 -5.48 -1.05 -20.39
N SER A 268 -6.77 -1.25 -20.07
CA SER A 268 -7.65 -0.12 -19.76
C SER A 268 -7.30 0.57 -18.43
N LEU A 269 -6.49 -0.05 -17.55
CA LEU A 269 -5.94 0.62 -16.37
C LEU A 269 -4.98 1.75 -16.74
N LEU A 270 -4.39 1.74 -17.95
CA LEU A 270 -3.56 2.85 -18.41
C LEU A 270 -4.38 4.15 -18.52
N GLY A 271 -5.58 4.05 -19.13
CA GLY A 271 -6.49 5.18 -19.28
C GLY A 271 -7.02 5.65 -17.92
N ILE A 272 -7.45 4.71 -17.06
CA ILE A 272 -7.94 5.04 -15.72
C ILE A 272 -6.83 5.70 -14.89
N GLY A 273 -5.63 5.14 -14.91
CA GLY A 273 -4.48 5.68 -14.18
C GLY A 273 -4.10 7.07 -14.67
N ARG A 274 -4.07 7.29 -15.99
CA ARG A 274 -3.88 8.61 -16.61
C ARG A 274 -4.92 9.60 -16.09
N ASP A 275 -6.19 9.25 -16.13
CA ASP A 275 -7.27 10.14 -15.74
C ASP A 275 -7.21 10.47 -14.24
N PHE A 276 -6.85 9.52 -13.38
CA PHE A 276 -6.64 9.77 -11.95
C PHE A 276 -5.46 10.72 -11.70
N ILE A 277 -4.36 10.57 -12.45
CA ILE A 277 -3.19 11.47 -12.35
C ILE A 277 -3.58 12.89 -12.75
N LEU A 278 -4.20 13.07 -13.93
CA LEU A 278 -4.51 14.40 -14.47
C LEU A 278 -5.56 15.12 -13.63
N ASN A 279 -6.65 14.45 -13.27
CA ASN A 279 -7.71 15.05 -12.48
C ASN A 279 -7.31 15.22 -11.02
N GLY A 280 -6.46 14.34 -10.48
CA GLY A 280 -5.84 14.51 -9.17
C GLY A 280 -4.98 15.77 -9.12
N TRP A 281 -4.15 16.00 -10.15
CA TRP A 281 -3.32 17.21 -10.24
C TRP A 281 -4.11 18.49 -10.46
N ALA A 282 -5.21 18.42 -11.23
CA ALA A 282 -6.12 19.53 -11.44
C ALA A 282 -7.02 19.83 -10.22
N ASN A 283 -6.95 19.02 -9.16
CA ASN A 283 -7.85 19.07 -8.01
C ASN A 283 -9.34 18.96 -8.41
N ASP A 284 -9.65 18.19 -9.46
CA ASP A 284 -11.02 18.00 -9.94
C ASP A 284 -11.73 16.96 -9.06
N ARG A 285 -12.33 17.44 -7.98
CA ARG A 285 -13.13 16.63 -7.07
C ARG A 285 -14.34 15.99 -7.76
N GLN A 286 -15.00 16.71 -8.67
CA GLN A 286 -16.22 16.26 -9.32
C GLN A 286 -15.96 15.01 -10.17
N PHE A 287 -14.81 14.97 -10.85
CA PHE A 287 -14.37 13.78 -11.57
C PHE A 287 -14.37 12.52 -10.69
N PHE A 288 -13.90 12.62 -9.44
CA PHE A 288 -13.76 11.45 -8.56
C PHE A 288 -15.08 10.94 -7.98
N GLU A 289 -16.15 11.74 -7.93
CA GLU A 289 -17.46 11.34 -7.39
C GLU A 289 -18.04 10.10 -8.08
N GLY A 290 -17.74 9.92 -9.38
CA GLY A 290 -18.16 8.78 -10.18
C GLY A 290 -17.19 7.60 -10.19
N THR A 291 -16.14 7.63 -9.38
CA THR A 291 -15.05 6.64 -9.41
C THR A 291 -15.00 5.79 -8.14
N VAL A 292 -14.20 4.71 -8.17
CA VAL A 292 -13.86 3.91 -6.98
C VAL A 292 -13.18 4.73 -5.88
N LEU A 293 -12.61 5.89 -6.21
CA LEU A 293 -11.94 6.80 -5.28
C LEU A 293 -12.86 7.88 -4.70
N ALA A 294 -14.16 7.86 -5.00
CA ALA A 294 -15.12 8.86 -4.51
C ALA A 294 -15.02 9.09 -2.99
N CYS A 295 -14.73 8.03 -2.24
CA CYS A 295 -14.69 8.06 -0.78
C CYS A 295 -13.48 8.81 -0.20
N LEU A 296 -12.42 9.05 -0.99
CA LEU A 296 -11.34 9.96 -0.60
C LEU A 296 -11.83 11.40 -0.37
N PHE A 297 -12.94 11.77 -1.01
CA PHE A 297 -13.47 13.14 -1.03
C PHE A 297 -14.82 13.26 -0.31
N LYS A 298 -15.30 12.18 0.33
CA LYS A 298 -16.49 12.23 1.20
C LYS A 298 -16.06 12.74 2.57
N ARG A 299 -16.73 13.80 3.03
CA ARG A 299 -16.55 14.38 4.36
C ARG A 299 -17.60 13.81 5.30
#